data_AF-A0A836BBJ3-F1
#
_entry.id   AF-A0A836BBJ3-F1
#
_cell.length_a   1.000
_cell.length_b   1.000
_cell.length_c   1.000
_cell.angle_alpha   90.00
_cell.angle_beta   90.00
_cell.angle_gamma   90.00
#
_symmetry.space_group_name_H-M   'P 1'
#
loop_
_entity.id
_entity.type
_entity.pdbx_description
1 polymer ?
#
loop_
_entity_poly.entity_id
_entity_poly.type
_entity_poly.pdbx_seq_one_letter_code
_entity_poly.pdbx_strand_id
1 'polypeptide(L)'
;MMHSPRLADLLIVFPTFHKRIGVVEASRSWRQGVRTHVVVDDMVPLDALRAAGARHNETFSALPDLPGMPTSLRHVMAPLLAHTAHGGRYKWMLLGDDDTLFSLPAVLGLLREMRLPHTEPLAVSDFLVHCRHEASAKPGTPGAKRYTAPVTRDPRCPAAPAASATGARDAPPTPPCILSPQSTQPPRFRPHPDCPPEGRTSFYGGAGVILSHGLMQRLARHNLHAQPVLASEAAASAAGATDASFYAVAMSTYSLAGDTLMSEAWRRAGFSFTAPPPLPYELPQHSSTQRQPCAGGSGAPPAPQCRRFGSLVGFNDEASPEVMVHRHRLAAEVSPEAFRRVVSAHLRQRKANMTSYLAAMRELGALIAGASTGTGGLI
;
A
#
# COMPACT_ATOMS: atom_id res chain seq x y z
N MET A 1 -26.51 4.68 -10.00
CA MET A 1 -25.42 5.57 -10.49
C MET A 1 -24.27 5.55 -9.49
N MET A 2 -23.06 5.17 -9.92
CA MET A 2 -21.87 5.33 -9.06
C MET A 2 -21.52 6.83 -9.01
N HIS A 3 -21.49 7.39 -7.80
CA HIS A 3 -21.08 8.78 -7.61
C HIS A 3 -19.57 8.88 -7.88
N SER A 4 -19.15 9.88 -8.65
CA SER A 4 -17.72 10.17 -8.85
C SER A 4 -17.01 10.33 -7.50
N PRO A 5 -15.83 9.70 -7.30
CA PRO A 5 -15.10 9.81 -6.05
C PRO A 5 -14.64 11.26 -5.84
N ARG A 6 -14.71 11.72 -4.60
CA ARG A 6 -14.28 13.07 -4.16
C ARG A 6 -13.23 12.97 -3.05
N LEU A 7 -12.50 14.05 -2.78
CA LEU A 7 -11.53 14.10 -1.68
C LEU A 7 -12.16 13.74 -0.31
N ALA A 8 -13.40 14.17 -0.07
CA ALA A 8 -14.14 13.82 1.14
C ALA A 8 -14.40 12.31 1.29
N ASP A 9 -14.33 11.53 0.19
CA ASP A 9 -14.49 10.07 0.22
C ASP A 9 -13.20 9.34 0.65
N LEU A 10 -12.08 10.05 0.76
CA LEU A 10 -10.76 9.51 1.10
C LEU A 10 -10.44 9.64 2.59
N LEU A 11 -9.67 8.70 3.10
CA LEU A 11 -9.02 8.71 4.42
C LEU A 11 -7.57 8.27 4.25
N ILE A 12 -6.60 9.07 4.68
CA ILE A 12 -5.18 8.69 4.67
C ILE A 12 -4.82 8.08 6.01
N VAL A 13 -4.08 6.98 5.99
CA VAL A 13 -3.65 6.26 7.18
C VAL A 13 -2.19 5.88 7.04
N PHE A 14 -1.39 6.16 8.06
CA PHE A 14 -0.04 5.62 8.16
C PHE A 14 0.39 5.52 9.63
N PRO A 15 1.19 4.51 9.99
CA PRO A 15 1.88 4.46 11.27
C PRO A 15 3.13 5.34 11.24
N THR A 16 3.56 5.83 12.41
CA THR A 16 4.89 6.41 12.60
C THR A 16 5.36 6.15 14.05
N PHE A 17 6.45 6.77 14.49
CA PHE A 17 6.99 6.65 15.84
C PHE A 17 7.56 7.99 16.32
N HIS A 18 7.77 8.15 17.63
CA HIS A 18 8.12 9.43 18.26
C HIS A 18 9.31 10.15 17.59
N LYS A 19 10.33 9.43 17.11
CA LYS A 19 11.51 10.05 16.46
C LYS A 19 11.25 10.52 15.02
N ARG A 20 10.10 10.19 14.43
CA ARG A 20 9.70 10.55 13.06
C ARG A 20 8.47 11.45 12.99
N ILE A 21 8.03 12.03 14.10
CA ILE A 21 6.88 12.94 14.12
C ILE A 21 7.05 14.13 13.15
N GLY A 22 8.27 14.60 12.90
CA GLY A 22 8.52 15.63 11.90
C GLY A 22 8.06 15.26 10.48
N VAL A 23 7.97 13.97 10.17
CA VAL A 23 7.47 13.44 8.89
C VAL A 23 5.95 13.68 8.75
N VAL A 24 5.20 13.65 9.85
CA VAL A 24 3.77 13.99 9.86
C VAL A 24 3.57 15.42 9.37
N GLU A 25 4.38 16.36 9.86
CA GLU A 25 4.31 17.76 9.42
C GLU A 25 4.79 17.92 7.98
N ALA A 26 5.94 17.35 7.63
CA ALA A 26 6.51 17.47 6.28
C ALA A 26 5.60 16.89 5.18
N SER A 27 4.79 15.87 5.51
CA SER A 27 3.84 15.25 4.58
C SER A 27 2.57 16.06 4.33
N ARG A 28 2.28 17.14 5.09
CA ARG A 28 1.01 17.89 4.98
C ARG A 28 0.73 18.45 3.59
N SER A 29 1.77 18.78 2.82
CA SER A 29 1.63 19.41 1.50
C SER A 29 0.85 18.55 0.50
N TRP A 30 1.08 17.24 0.46
CA TRP A 30 0.41 16.36 -0.52
C TRP A 30 -0.97 15.89 -0.08
N ARG A 31 -1.27 15.95 1.22
CA ARG A 31 -2.53 15.46 1.82
C ARG A 31 -3.51 16.56 2.25
N GLN A 32 -3.30 17.78 1.76
CA GLN A 32 -4.17 18.91 2.06
C GLN A 32 -5.63 18.62 1.65
N GLY A 33 -6.57 18.97 2.54
CA GLY A 33 -8.00 18.82 2.28
C GLY A 33 -8.54 17.39 2.44
N VAL A 34 -7.71 16.42 2.84
CA VAL A 34 -8.11 15.04 3.11
C VAL A 34 -7.95 14.71 4.58
N ARG A 35 -8.88 13.91 5.12
CA ARG A 35 -8.79 13.44 6.51
C ARG A 35 -7.62 12.47 6.63
N THR A 36 -6.83 12.64 7.68
CA THR A 36 -5.68 11.79 7.97
C THR A 36 -5.81 11.18 9.37
N HIS A 37 -5.51 9.90 9.50
CA HIS A 37 -5.36 9.23 10.79
C HIS A 37 -3.93 8.72 10.93
N VAL A 38 -3.22 9.18 11.95
CA VAL A 38 -1.84 8.78 12.21
C VAL A 38 -1.81 7.92 13.46
N VAL A 39 -1.17 6.75 13.36
CA VAL A 39 -0.93 5.90 14.53
C VAL A 39 0.50 6.07 14.99
N VAL A 40 0.67 6.50 16.23
CA VAL A 40 1.97 6.77 16.87
C VAL A 40 2.26 5.75 17.96
N ASP A 41 3.50 5.69 18.44
CA ASP A 41 3.78 5.02 19.71
C ASP A 41 3.23 5.82 20.89
N ASP A 42 3.34 5.26 22.10
CA ASP A 42 2.95 5.87 23.36
C ASP A 42 4.03 6.82 23.93
N MET A 43 5.11 7.04 23.20
CA MET A 43 6.24 7.90 23.59
C MET A 43 6.04 9.38 23.21
N VAL A 44 4.84 9.75 22.76
CA VAL A 44 4.47 11.12 22.40
C VAL A 44 3.24 11.61 23.18
N PRO A 45 3.19 12.90 23.57
CA PRO A 45 2.02 13.48 24.21
C PRO A 45 0.86 13.60 23.21
N LEU A 46 -0.04 12.61 23.23
CA LEU A 46 -1.09 12.44 22.22
C LEU A 46 -2.04 13.65 22.13
N ASP A 47 -2.35 14.30 23.25
CA ASP A 47 -3.23 15.47 23.27
C ASP A 47 -2.58 16.70 22.62
N ALA A 48 -1.27 16.86 22.75
CA ALA A 48 -0.53 17.90 22.05
C ALA A 48 -0.53 17.66 20.54
N LEU A 49 -0.35 16.40 20.10
CA LEU A 49 -0.45 16.03 18.68
C LEU A 49 -1.86 16.29 18.12
N ARG A 50 -2.90 15.88 18.86
CA ARG A 50 -4.30 16.14 18.48
C ARG A 50 -4.60 17.63 18.35
N ALA A 51 -4.14 18.44 19.30
CA ALA A 51 -4.31 19.88 19.26
C ALA A 51 -3.60 20.51 18.04
N ALA A 52 -2.37 20.08 17.75
CA ALA A 52 -1.61 20.56 16.60
C ALA A 52 -2.23 20.13 15.26
N GLY A 53 -2.66 18.88 15.16
CA GLY A 53 -3.16 18.31 13.91
C GLY A 53 -4.63 18.62 13.59
N ALA A 54 -5.42 19.09 14.56
CA ALA A 54 -6.83 19.46 14.33
C ALA A 54 -7.00 20.48 13.19
N ARG A 55 -6.06 21.42 13.05
CA ARG A 55 -6.04 22.44 11.98
C ARG A 55 -5.76 21.85 10.59
N HIS A 56 -5.33 20.60 10.52
CA HIS A 56 -4.90 19.90 9.32
C HIS A 56 -5.77 18.67 9.00
N ASN A 57 -6.96 18.55 9.62
CA ASN A 57 -7.83 17.37 9.51
C ASN A 57 -7.11 16.06 9.91
N GLU A 58 -6.20 16.14 10.88
CA GLU A 58 -5.48 14.99 11.42
C GLU A 58 -6.14 14.50 12.71
N THR A 59 -6.20 13.18 12.85
CA THR A 59 -6.56 12.49 14.09
C THR A 59 -5.45 11.52 14.46
N PHE A 60 -5.34 11.20 15.75
CA PHE A 60 -4.25 10.38 16.27
C PHE A 60 -4.75 9.32 17.24
N SER A 61 -4.18 8.13 17.08
CA SER A 61 -4.26 7.02 18.04
C SER A 61 -2.85 6.61 18.45
N ALA A 62 -2.69 6.15 19.69
CA ALA A 62 -1.45 5.56 20.15
C ALA A 62 -1.56 4.03 20.11
N LEU A 63 -0.48 3.36 19.73
CA LEU A 63 -0.29 1.93 19.92
C LEU A 63 1.13 1.68 20.46
N PRO A 64 1.27 1.28 21.74
CA PRO A 64 2.56 0.99 22.34
C PRO A 64 3.24 -0.19 21.65
N ASP A 65 4.58 -0.22 21.70
CA ASP A 65 5.33 -1.42 21.34
C ASP A 65 5.11 -2.46 22.45
N LEU A 66 4.51 -3.60 22.09
CA LEU A 66 4.18 -4.66 23.05
C LEU A 66 5.37 -5.64 23.18
N PRO A 67 5.79 -6.03 24.40
CA PRO A 67 6.85 -7.02 24.58
C PRO A 67 6.55 -8.34 23.85
N GLY A 68 7.53 -8.85 23.12
CA GLY A 68 7.40 -10.09 22.34
C GLY A 68 6.63 -9.96 21.02
N MET A 69 6.11 -8.76 20.70
CA MET A 69 5.41 -8.49 19.44
C MET A 69 6.31 -7.72 18.47
N PRO A 70 6.12 -7.90 17.15
CA PRO A 70 6.87 -7.13 16.16
C PRO A 70 6.48 -5.66 16.23
N THR A 71 7.45 -4.75 16.12
CA THR A 71 7.21 -3.28 16.05
C THR A 71 6.32 -2.90 14.87
N SER A 72 6.29 -3.74 13.83
CA SER A 72 5.41 -3.58 12.67
C SER A 72 3.93 -3.85 12.96
N LEU A 73 3.58 -4.33 14.17
CA LEU A 73 2.20 -4.46 14.61
C LEU A 73 1.43 -3.15 14.46
N ARG A 74 2.09 -1.99 14.67
CA ARG A 74 1.48 -0.67 14.44
C ARG A 74 1.03 -0.48 13.00
N HIS A 75 1.81 -0.93 12.03
CA HIS A 75 1.43 -0.88 10.61
C HIS A 75 0.21 -1.76 10.34
N VAL A 76 0.20 -2.99 10.87
CA VAL A 76 -0.92 -3.93 10.70
C VAL A 76 -2.22 -3.42 11.34
N MET A 77 -2.10 -2.74 12.47
CA MET A 77 -3.23 -2.26 13.28
C MET A 77 -3.78 -0.91 12.82
N ALA A 78 -2.96 -0.10 12.13
CA ALA A 78 -3.33 1.26 11.75
C ALA A 78 -4.67 1.37 10.98
N PRO A 79 -4.97 0.49 10.00
CA PRO A 79 -6.26 0.52 9.31
C PRO A 79 -7.46 0.33 10.23
N LEU A 80 -7.38 -0.61 11.19
CA LEU A 80 -8.48 -0.90 12.11
C LEU A 80 -8.69 0.22 13.14
N LEU A 81 -7.60 0.78 13.66
CA LEU A 81 -7.65 1.94 14.56
C LEU A 81 -8.27 3.15 13.84
N ALA A 82 -7.87 3.41 12.60
CA ALA A 82 -8.44 4.47 11.78
C ALA A 82 -9.92 4.23 11.46
N HIS A 83 -10.29 3.00 11.08
CA HIS A 83 -11.69 2.64 10.79
C HIS A 83 -12.59 2.90 12.00
N THR A 84 -12.13 2.50 13.19
CA THR A 84 -12.82 2.72 14.47
C THR A 84 -12.95 4.20 14.78
N ALA A 85 -11.86 4.97 14.71
CA ALA A 85 -11.85 6.41 15.00
C ALA A 85 -12.77 7.23 14.07
N HIS A 86 -12.92 6.81 12.82
CA HIS A 86 -13.76 7.52 11.85
C HIS A 86 -15.19 6.98 11.74
N GLY A 87 -15.51 5.87 12.41
CA GLY A 87 -16.82 5.22 12.34
C GLY A 87 -17.21 4.84 10.90
N GLY A 88 -16.24 4.43 10.08
CA GLY A 88 -16.47 4.11 8.67
C GLY A 88 -16.91 5.28 7.78
N ARG A 89 -16.80 6.54 8.22
CA ARG A 89 -17.26 7.71 7.44
C ARG A 89 -16.37 8.07 6.25
N TYR A 90 -15.94 7.11 5.44
CA TYR A 90 -15.12 7.26 4.23
C TYR A 90 -15.48 6.14 3.25
N LYS A 91 -15.07 6.26 1.99
CA LYS A 91 -15.24 5.20 0.98
C LYS A 91 -13.93 4.45 0.72
N TRP A 92 -12.82 5.18 0.70
CA TRP A 92 -11.51 4.63 0.38
C TRP A 92 -10.47 5.09 1.40
N MET A 93 -9.64 4.15 1.84
CA MET A 93 -8.54 4.37 2.75
C MET A 93 -7.22 4.22 1.98
N LEU A 94 -6.36 5.24 2.05
CA LEU A 94 -5.02 5.22 1.47
C LEU A 94 -4.05 4.86 2.58
N LEU A 95 -3.52 3.64 2.54
CA LEU A 95 -2.59 3.15 3.55
C LEU A 95 -1.18 3.11 2.96
N GLY A 96 -0.22 3.64 3.70
CA GLY A 96 1.20 3.52 3.41
C GLY A 96 2.04 3.64 4.67
N ASP A 97 3.36 3.63 4.49
CA ASP A 97 4.31 4.03 5.53
C ASP A 97 4.28 5.56 5.73
N ASP A 98 4.94 6.06 6.77
CA ASP A 98 5.11 7.51 6.97
C ASP A 98 5.96 8.17 5.87
N ASP A 99 6.60 7.37 5.03
CA ASP A 99 7.37 7.79 3.86
C ASP A 99 6.74 7.44 2.50
N THR A 100 5.45 7.08 2.52
CA THR A 100 4.61 6.97 1.33
C THR A 100 3.89 8.29 1.05
N LEU A 101 3.90 8.74 -0.21
CA LEU A 101 3.17 9.93 -0.65
C LEU A 101 2.16 9.52 -1.73
N PHE A 102 0.93 10.01 -1.66
CA PHE A 102 -0.09 9.75 -2.67
C PHE A 102 -0.39 10.99 -3.52
N SER A 103 -0.56 10.80 -4.84
CA SER A 103 -1.18 11.80 -5.70
C SER A 103 -2.70 11.67 -5.59
N LEU A 104 -3.33 12.53 -4.79
CA LEU A 104 -4.79 12.52 -4.62
C LEU A 104 -5.56 12.64 -5.96
N PRO A 105 -5.15 13.48 -6.92
CA PRO A 105 -5.76 13.51 -8.25
C PRO A 105 -5.65 12.18 -9.00
N ALA A 106 -4.47 11.53 -8.97
CA ALA A 106 -4.26 10.25 -9.63
C ALA A 106 -5.05 9.12 -8.94
N VAL A 107 -5.17 9.14 -7.60
CA VAL A 107 -6.03 8.24 -6.82
C VAL A 107 -7.48 8.36 -7.28
N LEU A 108 -8.03 9.59 -7.34
CA LEU A 108 -9.41 9.80 -7.78
C LEU A 108 -9.61 9.39 -9.25
N GLY A 109 -8.62 9.66 -10.10
CA GLY A 109 -8.60 9.24 -11.50
C GLY A 109 -8.64 7.72 -11.63
N LEU A 110 -7.79 7.00 -10.89
CA LEU A 110 -7.74 5.55 -10.86
C LEU A 110 -9.07 4.95 -10.37
N LEU A 111 -9.62 5.45 -9.26
CA LEU A 111 -10.88 4.95 -8.71
C LEU A 111 -12.05 5.15 -9.68
N ARG A 112 -12.06 6.26 -10.43
CA ARG A 112 -13.06 6.52 -11.49
C ARG A 112 -12.87 5.57 -12.68
N GLU A 113 -11.62 5.30 -13.05
CA GLU A 113 -11.26 4.39 -14.15
C GLU A 113 -11.67 2.94 -13.83
N MET A 114 -11.38 2.48 -12.62
CA MET A 114 -11.67 1.09 -12.20
C MET A 114 -13.16 0.83 -11.99
N ARG A 115 -13.96 1.87 -11.69
CA ARG A 115 -15.42 1.80 -11.48
C ARG A 115 -15.83 0.73 -10.47
N LEU A 116 -15.08 0.63 -9.37
CA LEU A 116 -15.33 -0.35 -8.34
C LEU A 116 -16.22 0.21 -7.23
N PRO A 117 -17.19 -0.56 -6.75
CA PRO A 117 -17.94 -0.20 -5.55
C PRO A 117 -17.05 -0.27 -4.31
N HIS A 118 -16.96 0.84 -3.58
CA HIS A 118 -16.27 0.91 -2.29
C HIS A 118 -16.84 -0.01 -1.19
N THR A 119 -18.04 -0.55 -1.39
CA THR A 119 -18.69 -1.51 -0.48
C THR A 119 -18.21 -2.94 -0.67
N GLU A 120 -17.54 -3.24 -1.79
CA GLU A 120 -16.90 -4.53 -2.01
C GLU A 120 -15.53 -4.59 -1.30
N PRO A 121 -15.08 -5.77 -0.86
CA PRO A 121 -13.83 -5.96 -0.12
C PRO A 121 -12.60 -5.96 -1.04
N LEU A 122 -12.16 -4.76 -1.40
CA LEU A 122 -11.07 -4.48 -2.31
C LEU A 122 -9.81 -3.96 -1.58
N ALA A 123 -8.66 -4.45 -2.02
CA ALA A 123 -7.34 -3.85 -1.82
C ALA A 123 -6.70 -3.62 -3.20
N VAL A 124 -6.31 -2.39 -3.54
CA VAL A 124 -5.79 -2.02 -4.87
C VAL A 124 -4.32 -1.61 -4.76
N SER A 125 -3.46 -2.32 -5.48
CA SER A 125 -2.03 -1.99 -5.68
C SER A 125 -1.48 -2.78 -6.88
N ASP A 126 -0.49 -2.22 -7.58
CA ASP A 126 0.35 -2.92 -8.57
C ASP A 126 1.83 -3.01 -8.14
N PHE A 127 2.13 -2.74 -6.87
CA PHE A 127 3.45 -2.91 -6.29
C PHE A 127 3.42 -4.04 -5.26
N LEU A 128 3.52 -5.27 -5.75
CA LEU A 128 3.48 -6.47 -4.93
C LEU A 128 4.85 -7.16 -4.90
N VAL A 129 5.03 -8.00 -3.90
CA VAL A 129 6.23 -8.83 -3.71
C VAL A 129 5.79 -10.28 -3.72
N HIS A 130 6.47 -11.09 -4.53
CA HIS A 130 6.24 -12.53 -4.57
C HIS A 130 7.49 -13.26 -4.11
N CYS A 131 7.39 -14.06 -3.05
CA CYS A 131 8.52 -14.86 -2.61
C CYS A 131 8.51 -16.24 -3.27
N ARG A 132 9.68 -16.66 -3.74
CA ARG A 132 9.94 -18.00 -4.24
C ARG A 132 10.87 -18.69 -3.25
N HIS A 133 10.40 -19.77 -2.63
CA HIS A 133 11.31 -20.66 -1.91
C HIS A 133 12.08 -21.48 -2.93
N GLU A 134 13.39 -21.39 -2.85
CA GLU A 134 14.28 -22.19 -3.67
C GLU A 134 14.36 -23.61 -3.12
N ALA A 135 13.54 -24.52 -3.65
CA ALA A 135 13.95 -25.91 -3.79
C ALA A 135 15.05 -26.06 -4.87
N SER A 136 15.33 -25.00 -5.64
CA SER A 136 16.19 -24.99 -6.83
C SER A 136 17.49 -24.19 -6.70
N ALA A 137 17.73 -23.43 -5.63
CA ALA A 137 19.08 -22.96 -5.34
C ALA A 137 19.83 -24.03 -4.57
N LYS A 138 20.98 -24.40 -5.13
CA LYS A 138 21.97 -25.17 -4.39
C LYS A 138 22.26 -24.43 -3.07
N PRO A 139 22.16 -25.13 -1.92
CA PRO A 139 22.65 -24.59 -0.66
C PRO A 139 24.06 -24.04 -0.85
N GLY A 140 24.27 -22.77 -0.48
CA GLY A 140 25.60 -22.14 -0.54
C GLY A 140 25.84 -21.18 -1.71
N THR A 141 24.84 -20.82 -2.51
CA THR A 141 25.00 -19.75 -3.52
C THR A 141 24.72 -18.37 -2.89
N PRO A 142 25.73 -17.50 -2.69
CA PRO A 142 25.48 -16.14 -2.21
C PRO A 142 24.72 -15.35 -3.28
N GLY A 143 23.60 -14.73 -2.91
CA GLY A 143 22.88 -13.80 -3.79
C GLY A 143 21.71 -14.36 -4.60
N ALA A 144 21.29 -15.60 -4.36
CA ALA A 144 20.06 -16.13 -4.96
C ALA A 144 18.83 -15.34 -4.40
N LYS A 145 18.18 -14.54 -5.26
CA LYS A 145 17.08 -13.65 -4.85
C LYS A 145 15.84 -14.48 -4.51
N ARG A 146 15.52 -14.59 -3.21
CA ARG A 146 14.35 -15.30 -2.66
C ARG A 146 12.99 -14.67 -2.99
N TYR A 147 12.98 -13.57 -3.74
CA TYR A 147 11.77 -12.84 -4.08
C TYR A 147 11.86 -12.23 -5.49
N THR A 148 10.69 -12.13 -6.13
CA THR A 148 10.44 -11.36 -7.35
C THR A 148 9.65 -10.12 -6.95
N ALA A 149 10.18 -8.93 -7.24
CA ALA A 149 9.50 -7.66 -6.98
C ALA A 149 10.01 -6.56 -7.93
N PRO A 150 9.16 -5.59 -8.29
CA PRO A 150 7.72 -5.60 -8.08
C PRO A 150 7.01 -6.60 -9.02
N VAL A 151 5.92 -7.19 -8.52
CA VAL A 151 4.94 -7.96 -9.30
C VAL A 151 3.66 -7.14 -9.35
N THR A 152 3.05 -7.01 -10.53
CA THR A 152 1.89 -6.13 -10.75
C THR A 152 0.54 -6.80 -10.48
N ARG A 153 0.53 -8.12 -10.25
CA ARG A 153 -0.67 -8.91 -10.02
C ARG A 153 -0.38 -10.12 -9.14
N ASP A 154 -1.35 -10.47 -8.29
CA ASP A 154 -1.35 -11.78 -7.63
C ASP A 154 -1.86 -12.86 -8.61
N PRO A 155 -1.09 -13.93 -8.86
CA PRO A 155 -1.43 -14.96 -9.83
C PRO A 155 -2.71 -15.75 -9.47
N ARG A 156 -3.18 -15.68 -8.23
CA ARG A 156 -4.43 -16.31 -7.77
C ARG A 156 -5.67 -15.51 -8.15
N CYS A 157 -5.49 -14.24 -8.51
CA CYS A 157 -6.57 -13.35 -8.93
C CYS A 157 -6.81 -13.48 -10.42
N PRO A 158 -8.05 -13.29 -10.93
CA PRO A 158 -8.30 -13.19 -12.36
C PRO A 158 -7.50 -12.04 -12.99
N ALA A 159 -7.18 -12.17 -14.29
CA ALA A 159 -6.56 -11.09 -15.03
C ALA A 159 -7.56 -9.94 -15.13
N ALA A 160 -7.09 -8.69 -14.97
CA ALA A 160 -7.89 -7.58 -15.45
C ALA A 160 -8.13 -7.80 -16.95
N PRO A 161 -9.36 -7.62 -17.45
CA PRO A 161 -9.59 -7.62 -18.89
C PRO A 161 -8.66 -6.58 -19.52
N ALA A 162 -8.05 -6.91 -20.66
CA ALA A 162 -7.22 -5.96 -21.37
C ALA A 162 -8.07 -4.71 -21.61
N ALA A 163 -7.70 -3.60 -20.97
CA ALA A 163 -8.33 -2.33 -21.28
C ALA A 163 -8.03 -2.10 -22.77
N SER A 164 -9.07 -2.16 -23.61
CA SER A 164 -8.93 -1.74 -24.99
C SER A 164 -8.25 -0.38 -24.97
N ALA A 165 -7.13 -0.25 -25.68
CA ALA A 165 -6.31 0.97 -25.73
C ALA A 165 -7.11 2.23 -26.15
N THR A 166 -8.37 2.05 -26.53
CA THR A 166 -9.33 3.09 -26.91
C THR A 166 -10.04 3.78 -25.74
N GLY A 167 -9.80 3.41 -24.47
CA GLY A 167 -10.45 4.08 -23.34
C GLY A 167 -11.98 3.99 -23.38
N ALA A 168 -12.50 2.93 -24.00
CA ALA A 168 -13.92 2.76 -24.23
C ALA A 168 -14.68 2.82 -22.91
N ARG A 169 -15.66 3.73 -22.83
CA ARG A 169 -16.55 3.87 -21.68
C ARG A 169 -17.31 2.59 -21.35
N ASP A 170 -17.29 1.57 -22.20
CA ASP A 170 -18.04 0.33 -22.04
C ASP A 170 -17.17 -0.87 -21.65
N ALA A 171 -15.88 -0.66 -21.35
CA ALA A 171 -15.03 -1.73 -20.81
C ALA A 171 -15.62 -2.25 -19.47
N PRO A 172 -15.67 -3.58 -19.27
CA PRO A 172 -16.17 -4.15 -18.03
C PRO A 172 -15.27 -3.72 -16.85
N PRO A 173 -15.86 -3.53 -15.65
CA PRO A 173 -15.09 -3.15 -14.47
C PRO A 173 -14.06 -4.24 -14.13
N THR A 174 -12.93 -3.84 -13.54
CA THR A 174 -11.93 -4.80 -13.05
C THR A 174 -12.57 -5.68 -11.97
N PRO A 175 -12.56 -7.03 -12.09
CA PRO A 175 -13.16 -7.86 -11.05
C PRO A 175 -12.39 -7.74 -9.73
N PRO A 176 -13.07 -7.73 -8.56
CA PRO A 176 -12.41 -7.82 -7.27
C PRO A 176 -11.60 -9.12 -7.17
N CYS A 177 -10.44 -9.09 -6.50
CA CYS A 177 -9.74 -10.33 -6.22
C CYS A 177 -10.28 -11.03 -4.95
N ILE A 178 -11.22 -11.95 -5.17
CA ILE A 178 -11.75 -12.84 -4.14
C ILE A 178 -11.05 -14.19 -4.27
N LEU A 179 -10.51 -14.70 -3.16
CA LEU A 179 -9.78 -15.96 -3.09
C LEU A 179 -10.71 -17.13 -2.81
N SER A 180 -10.38 -18.30 -3.35
CA SER A 180 -11.06 -19.54 -3.02
C SER A 180 -10.81 -19.97 -1.56
N PRO A 181 -11.71 -20.74 -0.92
CA PRO A 181 -11.51 -21.25 0.44
C PRO A 181 -10.20 -22.05 0.63
N GLN A 182 -9.72 -22.75 -0.40
CA GLN A 182 -8.43 -23.45 -0.35
C GLN A 182 -7.27 -22.46 -0.22
N SER A 183 -7.42 -21.28 -0.81
CA SER A 183 -6.42 -20.21 -0.80
C SER A 183 -6.40 -19.39 0.49
N THR A 184 -7.29 -19.66 1.47
CA THR A 184 -7.34 -19.00 2.78
C THR A 184 -6.66 -19.81 3.90
N GLN A 185 -6.37 -21.10 3.64
CA GLN A 185 -5.77 -22.01 4.61
C GLN A 185 -4.39 -21.53 5.12
N PRO A 186 -4.02 -21.79 6.38
CA PRO A 186 -2.68 -21.49 6.90
C PRO A 186 -1.57 -22.05 5.99
N PRO A 187 -0.40 -21.40 5.94
CA PRO A 187 0.71 -21.92 5.14
C PRO A 187 1.15 -23.28 5.67
N ARG A 188 1.50 -24.19 4.75
CA ARG A 188 2.12 -25.48 5.09
C ARG A 188 3.61 -25.34 5.44
N PHE A 189 4.20 -24.19 5.15
CA PHE A 189 5.63 -23.94 5.28
C PHE A 189 5.97 -23.14 6.53
N ARG A 190 7.19 -23.33 7.04
CA ARG A 190 7.70 -22.62 8.23
C ARG A 190 7.71 -21.11 8.00
N PRO A 191 7.51 -20.30 9.06
CA PRO A 191 7.70 -18.85 9.02
C PRO A 191 9.08 -18.48 8.47
N HIS A 192 9.16 -17.44 7.65
CA HIS A 192 10.42 -16.84 7.21
C HIS A 192 10.40 -15.34 7.56
N PRO A 193 11.48 -14.76 8.11
CA PRO A 193 11.47 -13.38 8.62
C PRO A 193 11.12 -12.36 7.54
N ASP A 194 11.68 -12.51 6.34
CA ASP A 194 11.63 -11.49 5.28
C ASP A 194 10.69 -11.82 4.11
N CYS A 195 9.90 -12.89 4.21
CA CYS A 195 9.08 -13.34 3.08
C CYS A 195 7.72 -13.88 3.51
N PRO A 196 6.63 -13.57 2.78
CA PRO A 196 5.41 -14.36 2.86
C PRO A 196 5.70 -15.85 2.54
N PRO A 197 4.87 -16.77 3.02
CA PRO A 197 5.04 -18.19 2.74
C PRO A 197 4.99 -18.46 1.23
N GLU A 198 5.64 -19.53 0.79
CA GLU A 198 5.80 -19.86 -0.63
C GLU A 198 4.49 -19.75 -1.44
N GLY A 199 4.60 -19.20 -2.66
CA GLY A 199 3.48 -19.05 -3.58
C GLY A 199 2.55 -17.89 -3.24
N ARG A 200 2.93 -17.03 -2.31
CA ARG A 200 2.10 -15.90 -1.87
C ARG A 200 2.65 -14.57 -2.33
N THR A 201 1.70 -13.68 -2.54
CA THR A 201 1.94 -12.30 -2.94
C THR A 201 1.59 -11.41 -1.76
N SER A 202 2.51 -10.52 -1.40
CA SER A 202 2.33 -9.51 -0.35
C SER A 202 2.33 -8.12 -0.97
N PHE A 203 1.64 -7.15 -0.37
CA PHE A 203 1.95 -5.75 -0.69
C PHE A 203 3.28 -5.36 -0.05
N TYR A 204 3.80 -4.23 -0.51
CA TYR A 204 4.93 -3.55 0.07
C TYR A 204 4.48 -2.15 0.50
N GLY A 205 4.53 -1.90 1.82
CA GLY A 205 3.92 -0.75 2.49
C GLY A 205 4.48 0.57 2.03
N GLY A 206 5.78 0.62 1.71
CA GLY A 206 6.42 1.81 1.18
C GLY A 206 5.76 2.33 -0.11
N ALA A 207 5.25 1.44 -0.97
CA ALA A 207 4.54 1.83 -2.19
C ALA A 207 3.04 2.14 -1.96
N GLY A 208 2.49 1.78 -0.81
CA GLY A 208 1.10 2.04 -0.45
C GLY A 208 0.07 1.15 -1.16
N VAL A 209 -1.16 1.23 -0.65
CA VAL A 209 -2.32 0.45 -1.08
C VAL A 209 -3.61 1.23 -0.82
N ILE A 210 -4.61 1.06 -1.70
CA ILE A 210 -5.95 1.63 -1.50
C ILE A 210 -6.88 0.54 -0.99
N LEU A 211 -7.49 0.75 0.18
CA LEU A 211 -8.43 -0.16 0.80
C LEU A 211 -9.84 0.40 0.68
N SER A 212 -10.78 -0.47 0.33
CA SER A 212 -12.21 -0.14 0.33
C SER A 212 -12.81 -0.11 1.73
N HIS A 213 -13.90 0.63 1.88
CA HIS A 213 -14.75 0.57 3.07
C HIS A 213 -15.24 -0.87 3.35
N GLY A 214 -15.69 -1.59 2.31
CA GLY A 214 -16.18 -2.97 2.42
C GLY A 214 -15.16 -3.93 3.01
N LEU A 215 -13.88 -3.80 2.62
CA LEU A 215 -12.80 -4.60 3.19
C LEU A 215 -12.65 -4.29 4.68
N MET A 216 -12.63 -3.01 5.04
CA MET A 216 -12.47 -2.59 6.44
C MET A 216 -13.62 -3.04 7.33
N GLN A 217 -14.87 -2.99 6.85
CA GLN A 217 -16.02 -3.55 7.56
C GLN A 217 -15.86 -5.05 7.82
N ARG A 218 -15.40 -5.81 6.81
CA ARG A 218 -15.22 -7.25 6.96
C ARG A 218 -14.11 -7.57 7.96
N LEU A 219 -12.97 -6.89 7.87
CA LEU A 219 -11.88 -7.07 8.84
C LEU A 219 -12.32 -6.71 10.27
N ALA A 220 -13.07 -5.62 10.44
CA ALA A 220 -13.62 -5.22 11.74
C ALA A 220 -14.63 -6.25 12.30
N ARG A 221 -15.49 -6.84 11.46
CA ARG A 221 -16.42 -7.91 11.90
C ARG A 221 -15.68 -9.18 12.32
N HIS A 222 -14.71 -9.64 11.52
CA HIS A 222 -13.88 -10.79 11.89
C HIS A 222 -13.10 -10.56 13.19
N ASN A 223 -12.74 -9.31 13.51
CA ASN A 223 -12.15 -8.97 14.80
C ASN A 223 -13.13 -9.14 15.97
N LEU A 224 -14.33 -8.56 15.86
CA LEU A 224 -15.33 -8.63 16.94
C LEU A 224 -15.70 -10.07 17.29
N HIS A 225 -15.79 -10.97 16.30
CA HIS A 225 -16.06 -12.39 16.54
C HIS A 225 -14.90 -13.14 17.21
N ALA A 226 -13.68 -12.61 17.15
CA ALA A 226 -12.48 -13.24 17.71
C ALA A 226 -12.13 -12.77 19.13
N GLN A 227 -12.64 -11.62 19.57
CA GLN A 227 -12.45 -11.09 20.93
C GLN A 227 -12.87 -12.08 22.03
N PRO A 228 -14.01 -12.81 21.94
CA PRO A 228 -14.37 -13.81 22.95
C PRO A 228 -13.42 -15.01 22.97
N VAL A 229 -12.90 -15.39 21.80
CA VAL A 229 -11.99 -16.52 21.64
C VAL A 229 -10.63 -16.20 22.24
N LEU A 230 -10.05 -15.02 21.94
CA LEU A 230 -8.78 -14.57 22.52
C LEU A 230 -8.84 -14.36 24.05
N ALA A 231 -10.00 -13.93 24.58
CA ALA A 231 -10.22 -13.84 26.02
C ALA A 231 -10.29 -15.21 26.71
N SER A 232 -10.63 -16.28 25.98
CA SER A 232 -10.67 -17.66 26.48
C SER A 232 -9.41 -18.48 26.16
N GLU A 233 -8.70 -18.17 25.06
CA GLU A 233 -7.52 -18.90 24.57
C GLU A 233 -6.21 -18.42 25.19
N ALA A 234 -6.23 -17.34 25.99
CA ALA A 234 -5.18 -17.11 26.99
C ALA A 234 -5.04 -18.29 27.99
N ALA A 235 -5.96 -19.28 27.95
CA ALA A 235 -5.92 -20.50 28.73
C ALA A 235 -5.76 -21.83 27.93
N ALA A 236 -5.68 -21.83 26.59
CA ALA A 236 -5.63 -23.11 25.85
C ALA A 236 -4.75 -23.07 24.59
N SER A 237 -3.82 -24.02 24.54
CA SER A 237 -2.85 -24.28 23.49
C SER A 237 -3.44 -24.36 22.08
N ALA A 238 -2.81 -23.64 21.16
CA ALA A 238 -3.09 -23.60 19.73
C ALA A 238 -2.98 -24.98 19.04
N ALA A 239 -4.12 -25.58 18.69
CA ALA A 239 -4.28 -26.54 17.60
C ALA A 239 -5.77 -26.88 17.39
N GLY A 240 -6.53 -26.03 16.70
CA GLY A 240 -7.89 -26.45 16.30
C GLY A 240 -8.83 -25.38 15.75
N ALA A 241 -8.65 -24.10 16.09
CA ALA A 241 -9.56 -23.06 15.59
C ALA A 241 -9.26 -22.72 14.12
N THR A 242 -10.15 -23.15 13.22
CA THR A 242 -10.13 -22.87 11.77
C THR A 242 -10.39 -21.40 11.43
N ASP A 243 -10.62 -20.55 12.42
CA ASP A 243 -10.92 -19.12 12.27
C ASP A 243 -9.87 -18.27 12.99
N ALA A 244 -8.61 -18.40 12.55
CA ALA A 244 -7.53 -17.57 13.05
C ALA A 244 -7.80 -16.13 12.60
N SER A 245 -8.33 -15.34 13.52
CA SER A 245 -8.70 -13.94 13.33
C SER A 245 -7.56 -13.10 12.73
N PHE A 246 -7.91 -11.95 12.13
CA PHE A 246 -6.95 -10.97 11.64
C PHE A 246 -5.83 -10.69 12.66
N TYR A 247 -6.18 -10.65 13.96
CA TYR A 247 -5.26 -10.46 15.07
C TYR A 247 -4.40 -11.68 15.34
N ALA A 248 -4.94 -12.90 15.29
CA ALA A 248 -4.14 -14.10 15.45
C ALA A 248 -3.01 -14.14 14.41
N VAL A 249 -3.28 -13.74 13.17
CA VAL A 249 -2.23 -13.57 12.15
C VAL A 249 -1.27 -12.45 12.51
N ALA A 250 -1.78 -11.25 12.78
CA ALA A 250 -0.97 -10.08 13.12
C ALA A 250 -0.02 -10.32 14.31
N MET A 251 -0.45 -11.16 15.25
CA MET A 251 0.25 -11.49 16.49
C MET A 251 1.07 -12.80 16.40
N SER A 252 0.97 -13.56 15.31
CA SER A 252 1.53 -14.93 15.23
C SER A 252 3.06 -15.01 15.13
N THR A 253 3.80 -13.91 15.32
CA THR A 253 5.27 -13.81 15.07
C THR A 253 5.70 -14.32 13.70
N TYR A 254 4.74 -14.48 12.78
CA TYR A 254 4.90 -15.15 11.49
C TYR A 254 5.90 -14.43 10.58
N SER A 255 5.96 -13.11 10.68
CA SER A 255 6.95 -12.25 10.03
C SER A 255 7.18 -11.04 10.91
N LEU A 256 8.38 -10.45 10.81
CA LEU A 256 8.67 -9.16 11.41
C LEU A 256 8.20 -8.00 10.52
N ALA A 257 7.88 -8.27 9.25
CA ALA A 257 7.40 -7.28 8.29
C ALA A 257 5.87 -7.11 8.40
N GLY A 258 5.43 -5.89 8.70
CA GLY A 258 4.01 -5.55 8.86
C GLY A 258 3.22 -5.81 7.59
N ASP A 259 3.83 -5.57 6.43
CA ASP A 259 3.16 -5.79 5.15
C ASP A 259 2.82 -7.25 4.92
N THR A 260 3.75 -8.15 5.27
CA THR A 260 3.56 -9.58 5.13
C THR A 260 2.45 -10.07 6.07
N LEU A 261 2.46 -9.60 7.32
CA LEU A 261 1.42 -9.94 8.30
C LEU A 261 0.03 -9.48 7.84
N MET A 262 -0.08 -8.26 7.33
CA MET A 262 -1.36 -7.71 6.92
C MET A 262 -1.86 -8.34 5.60
N SER A 263 -0.98 -8.58 4.63
CA SER A 263 -1.31 -9.38 3.44
C SER A 263 -1.82 -10.77 3.78
N GLU A 264 -1.18 -11.43 4.74
CA GLU A 264 -1.60 -12.74 5.21
C GLU A 264 -2.98 -12.68 5.88
N ALA A 265 -3.23 -11.64 6.66
CA ALA A 265 -4.51 -11.47 7.34
C ALA A 265 -5.65 -11.22 6.33
N TRP A 266 -5.42 -10.43 5.28
CA TRP A 266 -6.39 -10.24 4.18
C TRP A 266 -6.63 -11.53 3.38
N ARG A 267 -5.57 -12.29 3.11
CA ARG A 267 -5.67 -13.59 2.44
C ARG A 267 -6.54 -14.56 3.23
N ARG A 268 -6.35 -14.66 4.55
CA ARG A 268 -7.20 -15.50 5.41
C ARG A 268 -8.64 -15.03 5.45
N ALA A 269 -8.87 -13.73 5.34
CA ALA A 269 -10.21 -13.15 5.18
C ALA A 269 -10.85 -13.43 3.80
N GLY A 270 -10.13 -14.03 2.85
CA GLY A 270 -10.63 -14.42 1.53
C GLY A 270 -10.35 -13.41 0.41
N PHE A 271 -9.38 -12.51 0.59
CA PHE A 271 -9.11 -11.43 -0.36
C PHE A 271 -7.65 -11.34 -0.77
N SER A 272 -7.43 -10.79 -1.95
CA SER A 272 -6.10 -10.34 -2.37
C SER A 272 -6.18 -9.03 -3.16
N PHE A 273 -5.10 -8.73 -3.89
CA PHE A 273 -4.87 -7.46 -4.56
C PHE A 273 -5.57 -7.40 -5.91
N THR A 274 -6.50 -6.45 -6.03
CA THR A 274 -7.09 -6.06 -7.30
C THR A 274 -6.10 -5.18 -8.06
N ALA A 275 -5.58 -5.69 -9.18
CA ALA A 275 -4.62 -4.94 -10.00
C ALA A 275 -5.30 -3.73 -10.69
N PRO A 276 -4.73 -2.52 -10.61
CA PRO A 276 -5.17 -1.40 -11.42
C PRO A 276 -4.93 -1.64 -12.92
N PRO A 277 -5.63 -0.93 -13.82
CA PRO A 277 -5.31 -0.92 -15.23
C PRO A 277 -3.87 -0.41 -15.44
N PRO A 278 -3.09 -1.03 -16.36
CA PRO A 278 -1.73 -0.61 -16.65
C PRO A 278 -1.71 0.82 -17.20
N LEU A 279 -0.57 1.51 -17.07
CA LEU A 279 -0.37 2.80 -17.73
C LEU A 279 -0.24 2.59 -19.26
N PRO A 280 -0.81 3.47 -20.10
CA PRO A 280 -0.72 3.34 -21.55
C PRO A 280 0.64 3.81 -22.13
N TYR A 281 1.56 4.27 -21.28
CA TYR A 281 2.86 4.85 -21.66
C TYR A 281 3.92 4.46 -20.63
N GLU A 282 5.19 4.48 -21.04
CA GLU A 282 6.32 4.22 -20.15
C GLU A 282 6.80 5.50 -19.46
N LEU A 283 7.30 5.36 -18.22
CA LEU A 283 8.04 6.40 -17.53
C LEU A 283 9.55 6.20 -17.75
N PRO A 284 10.36 7.26 -17.86
CA PRO A 284 11.82 7.13 -17.96
C PRO A 284 12.39 6.32 -16.78
N GLN A 285 13.09 5.21 -17.05
CA GLN A 285 13.79 4.43 -16.04
C GLN A 285 15.28 4.78 -15.98
N HIS A 286 15.88 4.63 -14.79
CA HIS A 286 17.29 4.89 -14.54
C HIS A 286 18.18 3.67 -14.88
N SER A 287 18.12 3.19 -16.12
CA SER A 287 19.19 2.40 -16.76
C SER A 287 18.94 2.30 -18.26
N SER A 288 19.86 2.82 -19.06
CA SER A 288 19.97 2.63 -20.51
C SER A 288 19.91 1.13 -20.83
N THR A 289 18.99 0.56 -21.62
CA THR A 289 18.99 0.66 -23.10
C THR A 289 17.74 0.06 -23.76
N GLN A 290 16.59 -0.10 -23.08
CA GLN A 290 15.36 -0.55 -23.75
C GLN A 290 14.15 0.24 -23.28
N ARG A 291 13.64 1.09 -24.17
CA ARG A 291 12.29 1.67 -24.11
C ARG A 291 11.37 0.73 -24.87
N GLN A 292 10.42 0.08 -24.21
CA GLN A 292 9.32 -0.58 -24.92
C GLN A 292 8.06 0.29 -24.76
N PRO A 293 6.91 -0.09 -25.30
CA PRO A 293 5.64 0.51 -24.89
C PRO A 293 4.88 -0.44 -23.98
N CYS A 294 4.21 0.11 -22.96
CA CYS A 294 3.41 -0.63 -21.96
C CYS A 294 2.26 -1.45 -22.54
N ALA A 295 1.86 -1.14 -23.78
CA ALA A 295 0.89 -1.88 -24.55
C ALA A 295 1.57 -2.36 -25.84
N GLY A 296 2.02 -3.62 -25.84
CA GLY A 296 2.58 -4.27 -27.02
C GLY A 296 2.45 -5.78 -26.96
N GLY A 297 1.60 -6.34 -27.84
CA GLY A 297 1.67 -7.69 -28.42
C GLY A 297 1.66 -8.92 -27.51
N SER A 298 0.74 -9.86 -27.78
CA SER A 298 0.72 -11.20 -27.18
C SER A 298 2.04 -11.96 -27.43
N GLY A 299 2.84 -12.18 -26.39
CA GLY A 299 3.92 -13.19 -26.41
C GLY A 299 5.28 -12.80 -25.83
N ALA A 300 5.51 -11.55 -25.42
CA ALA A 300 6.81 -11.13 -24.87
C ALA A 300 6.88 -11.22 -23.32
N PRO A 301 8.07 -11.49 -22.74
CA PRO A 301 8.31 -11.42 -21.28
C PRO A 301 8.08 -10.00 -20.73
N PRO A 302 7.83 -9.82 -19.42
CA PRO A 302 7.26 -8.59 -18.87
C PRO A 302 8.17 -7.36 -19.06
N ALA A 303 7.61 -6.32 -19.68
CA ALA A 303 8.22 -5.02 -19.91
C ALA A 303 8.61 -4.30 -18.59
N PRO A 304 9.60 -3.38 -18.62
CA PRO A 304 9.96 -2.55 -17.47
C PRO A 304 8.86 -1.57 -17.02
N GLN A 305 7.95 -2.11 -16.19
CA GLN A 305 7.19 -1.52 -15.06
C GLN A 305 6.50 -0.17 -15.27
N CYS A 306 5.49 -0.18 -16.12
CA CYS A 306 4.41 0.80 -16.22
C CYS A 306 3.44 0.66 -15.04
N ARG A 307 3.90 1.05 -13.85
CA ARG A 307 3.15 0.91 -12.59
C ARG A 307 2.69 2.26 -12.07
N ARG A 308 1.59 2.24 -11.32
CA ARG A 308 0.98 3.40 -10.67
C ARG A 308 1.47 3.58 -9.24
N PHE A 309 1.72 2.49 -8.52
CA PHE A 309 2.18 2.53 -7.14
C PHE A 309 3.69 2.40 -7.07
N GLY A 310 4.34 3.18 -6.19
CA GLY A 310 5.79 3.17 -6.02
C GLY A 310 6.55 3.37 -7.35
N SER A 311 6.00 4.17 -8.27
CA SER A 311 6.62 4.44 -9.57
C SER A 311 8.03 5.00 -9.34
N LEU A 312 8.97 4.66 -10.22
CA LEU A 312 10.38 5.11 -10.16
C LEU A 312 11.21 4.59 -8.96
N VAL A 313 10.65 3.70 -8.13
CA VAL A 313 11.31 3.10 -6.96
C VAL A 313 11.47 1.58 -7.10
N GLY A 314 12.68 1.06 -6.97
CA GLY A 314 12.89 -0.40 -6.85
C GLY A 314 12.38 -0.97 -5.51
N PHE A 315 12.18 -2.29 -5.43
CA PHE A 315 11.99 -2.93 -4.11
C PHE A 315 13.25 -2.71 -3.26
N ASN A 316 13.07 -2.13 -2.08
CA ASN A 316 14.17 -1.67 -1.23
C ASN A 316 15.19 -0.75 -1.94
N ASP A 317 14.73 0.17 -2.79
CA ASP A 317 15.61 1.15 -3.45
C ASP A 317 16.52 1.89 -2.45
N GLU A 318 17.82 1.84 -2.69
CA GLU A 318 18.88 2.41 -1.84
C GLU A 318 19.25 3.86 -2.24
N ALA A 319 18.55 4.43 -3.22
CA ALA A 319 18.72 5.83 -3.59
C ALA A 319 18.50 6.78 -2.41
N SER A 320 19.28 7.86 -2.36
CA SER A 320 19.08 8.92 -1.36
C SER A 320 17.77 9.67 -1.62
N PRO A 321 17.21 10.36 -0.62
CA PRO A 321 16.03 11.19 -0.81
C PRO A 321 16.18 12.19 -1.96
N GLU A 322 17.33 12.84 -2.09
CA GLU A 322 17.60 13.84 -3.12
C GLU A 322 17.60 13.23 -4.52
N VAL A 323 18.23 12.06 -4.70
CA VAL A 323 18.20 11.30 -5.96
C VAL A 323 16.77 10.92 -6.30
N MET A 324 15.98 10.50 -5.31
CA MET A 324 14.59 10.15 -5.51
C MET A 324 13.74 11.36 -5.94
N VAL A 325 13.93 12.53 -5.34
CA VAL A 325 13.18 13.71 -5.78
C VAL A 325 13.62 14.15 -7.19
N HIS A 326 14.91 14.11 -7.49
CA HIS A 326 15.41 14.40 -8.83
C HIS A 326 14.80 13.48 -9.90
N ARG A 327 14.69 12.16 -9.63
CA ARG A 327 14.01 11.21 -10.53
C ARG A 327 12.56 11.60 -10.81
N HIS A 328 11.83 12.03 -9.79
CA HIS A 328 10.43 12.43 -9.95
C HIS A 328 10.31 13.76 -10.72
N ARG A 329 11.20 14.73 -10.50
CA ARG A 329 11.25 15.97 -11.29
C ARG A 329 11.47 15.66 -12.77
N LEU A 330 12.50 14.87 -13.08
CA LEU A 330 12.80 14.47 -14.45
C LEU A 330 11.62 13.74 -15.10
N ALA A 331 10.94 12.86 -14.38
CA ALA A 331 9.75 12.17 -14.88
C ALA A 331 8.58 13.14 -15.15
N ALA A 332 8.38 14.13 -14.27
CA ALA A 332 7.36 15.17 -14.44
C ALA A 332 7.67 16.08 -15.64
N GLU A 333 8.94 16.36 -15.92
CA GLU A 333 9.38 17.18 -17.06
C GLU A 333 9.30 16.42 -18.39
N VAL A 334 9.85 15.21 -18.44
CA VAL A 334 9.96 14.41 -19.67
C VAL A 334 8.61 13.83 -20.08
N SER A 335 7.73 13.52 -19.12
CA SER A 335 6.45 12.88 -19.40
C SER A 335 5.38 13.38 -18.40
N PRO A 336 4.92 14.63 -18.50
CA PRO A 336 4.01 15.23 -17.52
C PRO A 336 2.66 14.50 -17.44
N GLU A 337 2.07 14.12 -18.57
CA GLU A 337 0.84 13.31 -18.59
C GLU A 337 1.06 11.94 -17.94
N ALA A 338 2.29 11.45 -18.04
CA ALA A 338 2.67 10.18 -17.47
C ALA A 338 2.72 10.24 -15.95
N PHE A 339 3.47 11.21 -15.50
CA PHE A 339 3.65 11.52 -14.09
C PHE A 339 2.32 11.78 -13.37
N ARG A 340 1.37 12.46 -14.03
CA ARG A 340 0.03 12.72 -13.46
C ARG A 340 -0.78 11.47 -13.12
N ARG A 341 -0.43 10.28 -13.61
CA ARG A 341 -1.11 9.03 -13.24
C ARG A 341 -0.34 8.18 -12.22
N VAL A 342 0.81 8.65 -11.74
CA VAL A 342 1.51 8.06 -10.60
C VAL A 342 0.62 8.22 -9.36
N VAL A 343 0.17 7.11 -8.81
CA VAL A 343 -0.73 7.06 -7.65
C VAL A 343 0.03 7.27 -6.36
N SER A 344 1.22 6.68 -6.24
CA SER A 344 2.06 6.85 -5.07
C SER A 344 3.55 6.88 -5.40
N ALA A 345 4.28 7.58 -4.54
CA ALA A 345 5.73 7.58 -4.46
C ALA A 345 6.17 7.12 -3.07
N HIS A 346 7.44 6.73 -2.97
CA HIS A 346 8.04 6.23 -1.75
C HIS A 346 9.42 6.86 -1.57
N LEU A 347 9.68 7.44 -0.40
CA LEU A 347 10.88 8.21 -0.12
C LEU A 347 11.55 7.78 1.18
N ARG A 348 12.44 6.78 1.12
CA ARG A 348 13.14 6.32 2.33
C ARG A 348 14.15 7.33 2.84
N GLN A 349 14.25 7.48 4.16
CA GLN A 349 15.25 8.34 4.80
C GLN A 349 16.69 7.87 4.51
N ARG A 350 16.94 6.56 4.60
CA ARG A 350 18.29 5.95 4.46
C ARG A 350 19.31 6.65 5.36
N LYS A 351 20.50 6.95 4.83
CA LYS A 351 21.60 7.62 5.54
C LYS A 351 21.44 9.14 5.63
N ALA A 352 20.36 9.71 5.06
CA ALA A 352 20.13 11.15 5.15
C ALA A 352 19.82 11.55 6.59
N ASN A 353 20.36 12.70 7.00
CA ASN A 353 19.96 13.31 8.26
C ASN A 353 18.47 13.74 8.17
N MET A 354 17.82 13.86 9.33
CA MET A 354 16.38 14.16 9.39
C MET A 354 16.04 15.48 8.68
N THR A 355 16.87 16.52 8.78
CA THR A 355 16.61 17.82 8.15
C THR A 355 16.54 17.71 6.62
N SER A 356 17.56 17.12 5.99
CA SER A 356 17.60 16.90 4.53
C SER A 356 16.45 16.00 4.09
N TYR A 357 16.16 14.97 4.87
CA TYR A 357 15.05 14.06 4.59
C TYR A 357 13.69 14.75 4.62
N LEU A 358 13.41 15.57 5.64
CA LEU A 358 12.15 16.32 5.72
C LEU A 358 12.04 17.38 4.62
N ALA A 359 13.15 17.98 4.18
CA ALA A 359 13.16 18.88 3.03
C ALA A 359 12.76 18.13 1.73
N ALA A 360 13.36 16.96 1.49
CA ALA A 360 13.03 16.11 0.35
C ALA A 360 11.57 15.63 0.38
N MET A 361 11.03 15.26 1.56
CA MET A 361 9.62 14.91 1.73
C MET A 361 8.68 16.05 1.33
N ARG A 362 8.96 17.29 1.77
CA ARG A 362 8.15 18.47 1.42
C ARG A 362 8.20 18.75 -0.07
N GLU A 363 9.39 18.67 -0.66
CA GLU A 363 9.62 18.92 -2.08
C GLU A 363 8.92 17.90 -2.97
N LEU A 364 9.07 16.60 -2.69
CA LEU A 364 8.37 15.55 -3.41
C LEU A 364 6.85 15.65 -3.21
N GLY A 365 6.40 15.98 -2.00
CA GLY A 365 4.98 16.21 -1.71
C GLY A 365 4.39 17.36 -2.53
N ALA A 366 5.13 18.47 -2.65
CA ALA A 366 4.73 19.60 -3.48
C ALA A 366 4.69 19.22 -4.97
N LEU A 367 5.66 18.45 -5.46
CA LEU A 367 5.69 17.97 -6.85
C LEU A 367 4.49 17.06 -7.17
N ILE A 368 4.17 16.11 -6.28
CA ILE A 368 3.06 15.16 -6.44
C ILE A 368 1.70 15.88 -6.34
N ALA A 369 1.57 16.88 -5.46
CA ALA A 369 0.39 17.71 -5.39
C ALA A 369 0.24 18.61 -6.63
N GLY A 370 1.33 19.27 -7.03
CA GLY A 370 1.38 20.28 -8.10
C GLY A 370 1.29 19.72 -9.52
N ALA A 371 1.53 18.42 -9.73
CA ALA A 371 1.29 17.76 -11.01
C ALA A 371 -0.14 17.98 -11.55
N SER A 372 -1.08 18.38 -10.69
CA SER A 372 -2.48 18.65 -11.03
C SER A 372 -2.84 20.11 -11.32
N THR A 373 -1.96 21.09 -11.04
CA THR A 373 -2.23 22.52 -11.30
C THR A 373 -1.69 23.01 -12.64
N GLY A 374 -1.25 22.10 -13.51
CA GLY A 374 -0.86 22.43 -14.88
C GLY A 374 -2.06 22.99 -15.65
N THR A 375 -2.19 24.32 -15.62
CA THR A 375 -3.00 25.17 -16.49
C THR A 375 -2.56 24.98 -17.94
N GLY A 376 -2.94 23.85 -18.52
CA GLY A 376 -3.06 23.70 -19.97
C GLY A 376 -4.52 23.99 -20.32
N GLY A 377 -4.80 25.23 -20.69
CA GLY A 377 -6.10 25.60 -21.24
C GLY A 377 -6.39 24.80 -22.50
N LEU A 378 -7.54 24.15 -22.51
CA LEU A 378 -8.31 23.85 -23.71
C LEU A 378 -9.74 24.29 -23.40
N ILE A 379 -10.02 25.54 -23.81
CA ILE A 379 -11.36 25.98 -24.21
C ILE A 379 -11.59 25.40 -25.61
#